data_AF-A0A9W4ICJ2-F1
#
_entry.id   AF-A0A9W4ICJ2-F1
#
_cell.length_a   1.000
_cell.length_b   1.000
_cell.length_c   1.000
_cell.angle_alpha   90.00
_cell.angle_beta   90.00
_cell.angle_gamma   90.00
#
_symmetry.space_group_name_H-M   'P 1'
#
loop_
_entity.id
_entity.type
_entity.pdbx_description
1 polymer ?
#
loop_
_entity_poly.entity_id
_entity_poly.type
_entity_poly.pdbx_seq_one_letter_code
_entity_poly.pdbx_strand_id
1 'polypeptide(L)'
;MEDDEDTVMGDSHTLPTLGSNQPRTQTLPTHLGSHPTPTLTPSLNTKPGTSPSPVSDQSQSRGSGMGPPDRLAKTSDTGSSSADQFSRVDSLVEPNSDWEEEEEKKDMAKPGLPIASLATGLCYDHRMRYHCEVKPESDLHPEDPRRIYYIYKELCRAGLVDDEESARPLAPKTLERIGVRDATEEEITMIHTDAHYAFVRSTREMHNDDLILLEMSRDSIYFNKLTFASSLLSAGGAIETCMAVAERRVKNAIAVIRPPGHHAEPDKAMGFCLFNNVSVAARVCQQKLGDACRKIMILDWDVHHGNGIQEAFYDDPNVLYISLHVFQGGNFYPNGPAGDWDKCGEGLGIGRNVNIPWPSQGMGDGDYMYAFQEVVMPIAQEFDPDLVINILRIFQSNQLFESCKLTPLYVYRTGISQSFEKQVLASPNYTKAVPLVVIFHDPPEIMGQAHPVTNKMEAHNVWMADSLKGYIKWICDKGYGVIDVNIPKHITREESFGRYEGEDDDRPTATEELAAYLWDNYIDANQATEIFFLGVGNSFHGVVNLLINRGAYRPR
;
A
#
# COMPACT_ATOMS: atom_id res chain seq x y z
N MET A 1 27.57 12.65 18.22
CA MET A 1 28.44 12.18 17.12
C MET A 1 29.49 11.30 17.77
N GLU A 2 28.98 10.22 18.34
CA GLU A 2 29.67 8.96 18.52
C GLU A 2 29.10 8.09 17.38
N ASP A 3 29.89 7.19 16.83
CA ASP A 3 29.56 6.55 15.56
C ASP A 3 28.51 5.45 15.75
N ASP A 4 27.34 5.61 15.14
CA ASP A 4 26.33 4.56 15.03
C ASP A 4 26.81 3.53 13.99
N GLU A 5 27.63 2.56 14.42
CA GLU A 5 28.04 1.42 13.60
C GLU A 5 26.86 0.45 13.42
N ASP A 6 26.35 0.32 12.19
CA ASP A 6 25.34 -0.68 11.82
C ASP A 6 25.81 -2.09 12.23
N THR A 7 24.97 -2.81 12.98
CA THR A 7 25.34 -4.11 13.56
C THR A 7 25.36 -5.21 12.50
N VAL A 8 26.53 -5.46 11.92
CA VAL A 8 26.78 -6.47 10.88
C VAL A 8 26.62 -7.90 11.40
N MET A 9 25.92 -8.73 10.62
CA MET A 9 25.86 -10.18 10.80
C MET A 9 27.25 -10.81 10.62
N GLY A 10 27.74 -11.54 11.63
CA GLY A 10 29.16 -11.86 11.78
C GLY A 10 29.77 -12.69 10.62
N ASP A 11 30.92 -12.23 10.11
CA ASP A 11 31.69 -12.92 9.07
C ASP A 11 32.07 -14.36 9.48
N SER A 12 31.75 -15.32 8.61
CA SER A 12 32.01 -16.74 8.85
C SER A 12 33.52 -17.03 9.05
N HIS A 13 33.87 -17.65 10.19
CA HIS A 13 35.27 -17.82 10.59
C HIS A 13 36.07 -18.73 9.65
N THR A 14 37.07 -18.17 8.95
CA THR A 14 38.11 -18.95 8.29
C THR A 14 39.06 -19.61 9.28
N LEU A 15 39.27 -20.93 9.15
CA LEU A 15 40.11 -21.72 10.05
C LEU A 15 41.58 -21.25 10.07
N PRO A 16 42.24 -21.21 11.24
CA PRO A 16 43.62 -20.73 11.36
C PRO A 16 44.63 -21.68 10.70
N THR A 17 45.41 -21.15 9.76
CA THR A 17 46.48 -21.91 9.08
C THR A 17 47.75 -21.97 9.94
N LEU A 18 48.25 -23.18 10.21
CA LEU A 18 49.47 -23.36 11.00
C LEU A 18 50.74 -23.01 10.21
N GLY A 19 51.63 -22.27 10.89
CA GLY A 19 53.04 -22.67 11.04
C GLY A 19 53.92 -22.74 9.79
N SER A 20 54.62 -21.65 9.52
CA SER A 20 55.69 -21.60 8.51
C SER A 20 56.79 -22.65 8.75
N ASN A 21 57.13 -23.45 7.74
CA ASN A 21 58.47 -24.02 7.58
C ASN A 21 58.78 -24.41 6.12
N GLN A 22 59.89 -23.91 5.59
CA GLN A 22 60.53 -24.35 4.35
C GLN A 22 61.92 -24.89 4.71
N PRO A 23 62.46 -25.91 4.00
CA PRO A 23 63.37 -25.56 2.90
C PRO A 23 63.49 -26.53 1.70
N ARG A 24 63.82 -25.93 0.53
CA ARG A 24 64.74 -26.43 -0.52
C ARG A 24 64.40 -27.65 -1.41
N THR A 25 63.97 -27.32 -2.64
CA THR A 25 64.58 -27.72 -3.95
C THR A 25 64.98 -29.18 -4.25
N GLN A 26 64.40 -29.78 -5.32
CA GLN A 26 65.17 -30.24 -6.51
C GLN A 26 64.31 -30.66 -7.73
N THR A 27 64.76 -30.21 -8.92
CA THR A 27 64.67 -30.75 -10.32
C THR A 27 63.53 -31.65 -10.87
N LEU A 28 63.07 -31.23 -12.06
CA LEU A 28 62.42 -31.93 -13.21
C LEU A 28 63.13 -33.26 -13.67
N PRO A 29 62.59 -34.13 -14.58
CA PRO A 29 61.78 -33.76 -15.79
C PRO A 29 60.73 -34.75 -16.43
N THR A 30 59.89 -34.19 -17.34
CA THR A 30 59.25 -34.83 -18.55
C THR A 30 58.21 -35.97 -18.39
N HIS A 31 57.31 -36.30 -19.33
CA HIS A 31 57.15 -35.99 -20.79
C HIS A 31 55.66 -36.12 -21.26
N LEU A 32 55.25 -35.35 -22.30
CA LEU A 32 54.20 -35.60 -23.35
C LEU A 32 52.74 -36.00 -22.97
N GLY A 33 51.68 -35.51 -23.65
CA GLY A 33 51.61 -34.49 -24.72
C GLY A 33 50.22 -34.28 -25.38
N SER A 34 50.13 -33.21 -26.20
CA SER A 34 49.24 -32.95 -27.37
C SER A 34 47.69 -32.99 -27.28
N HIS A 35 47.07 -31.81 -27.19
CA HIS A 35 46.21 -31.09 -28.19
C HIS A 35 45.47 -31.84 -29.34
N PRO A 36 44.42 -31.25 -30.00
CA PRO A 36 43.98 -29.84 -29.96
C PRO A 36 42.45 -29.56 -29.81
N THR A 37 42.12 -28.28 -29.59
CA THR A 37 40.79 -27.65 -29.75
C THR A 37 40.52 -27.26 -31.22
N PRO A 38 39.28 -26.91 -31.59
CA PRO A 38 39.09 -25.73 -32.45
C PRO A 38 37.96 -24.80 -32.02
N THR A 39 38.22 -23.49 -32.05
CA THR A 39 37.24 -22.39 -32.01
C THR A 39 36.88 -21.93 -33.42
N LEU A 40 35.66 -21.46 -33.68
CA LEU A 40 35.38 -20.56 -34.83
C LEU A 40 34.07 -19.76 -34.67
N THR A 41 34.13 -18.49 -35.09
CA THR A 41 33.06 -17.47 -35.19
C THR A 41 33.45 -16.48 -36.31
N PRO A 42 32.63 -15.50 -36.73
CA PRO A 42 31.17 -15.41 -36.88
C PRO A 42 30.78 -15.13 -38.37
N SER A 43 29.55 -14.66 -38.66
CA SER A 43 29.17 -14.09 -39.98
C SER A 43 27.99 -13.10 -39.88
N LEU A 44 27.81 -12.22 -40.88
CA LEU A 44 27.03 -10.97 -40.79
C LEU A 44 26.32 -10.60 -42.13
N ASN A 45 25.18 -9.87 -42.05
CA ASN A 45 24.38 -9.26 -43.14
C ASN A 45 23.64 -10.25 -44.09
N THR A 46 22.46 -9.99 -44.69
CA THR A 46 21.84 -8.74 -45.22
C THR A 46 20.29 -8.67 -45.11
N LYS A 47 19.68 -7.48 -45.31
CA LYS A 47 18.24 -7.21 -45.59
C LYS A 47 18.04 -6.78 -47.09
N PRO A 48 16.89 -6.27 -47.63
CA PRO A 48 15.48 -6.16 -47.16
C PRO A 48 14.38 -6.59 -48.20
N GLY A 49 13.08 -6.44 -47.86
CA GLY A 49 11.94 -6.47 -48.81
C GLY A 49 10.57 -6.64 -48.11
N THR A 50 9.80 -5.57 -47.82
CA THR A 50 8.71 -4.93 -48.62
C THR A 50 7.32 -5.58 -48.56
N SER A 51 6.31 -4.78 -48.17
CA SER A 51 4.87 -5.12 -48.07
C SER A 51 4.14 -5.07 -49.43
N PRO A 52 2.87 -5.54 -49.49
CA PRO A 52 1.81 -4.56 -49.78
C PRO A 52 0.43 -4.80 -49.12
N SER A 53 -0.42 -3.78 -49.22
CA SER A 53 -1.89 -3.74 -49.13
C SER A 53 -2.36 -2.54 -49.99
N PRO A 54 -3.65 -2.24 -50.20
CA PRO A 54 -4.91 -2.97 -49.95
C PRO A 54 -5.71 -3.16 -51.28
N VAL A 55 -7.04 -3.39 -51.23
CA VAL A 55 -8.08 -2.84 -52.17
C VAL A 55 -9.51 -3.23 -51.71
N SER A 56 -10.51 -2.38 -52.00
CA SER A 56 -11.97 -2.53 -51.76
C SER A 56 -12.70 -3.17 -52.98
N ASP A 57 -13.98 -3.59 -52.99
CA ASP A 57 -15.17 -2.72 -52.88
C ASP A 57 -16.56 -3.45 -53.00
N GLN A 58 -17.61 -2.76 -52.51
CA GLN A 58 -19.03 -2.70 -52.92
C GLN A 58 -19.91 -3.89 -53.45
N SER A 59 -20.90 -4.28 -52.60
CA SER A 59 -22.36 -3.93 -52.75
C SER A 59 -23.46 -4.92 -53.27
N GLN A 60 -24.71 -4.66 -52.78
CA GLN A 60 -26.06 -5.02 -53.31
C GLN A 60 -26.56 -6.50 -53.29
N SER A 61 -27.88 -6.83 -53.31
CA SER A 61 -29.13 -6.22 -52.75
C SER A 61 -30.37 -7.18 -52.92
N ARG A 62 -31.52 -6.88 -52.27
CA ARG A 62 -32.87 -7.56 -52.36
C ARG A 62 -32.98 -8.94 -51.65
N GLY A 63 -34.14 -9.46 -51.18
CA GLY A 63 -35.56 -9.00 -51.08
C GLY A 63 -36.54 -10.22 -51.07
N SER A 64 -37.84 -10.19 -50.72
CA SER A 64 -38.72 -9.19 -50.03
C SER A 64 -40.20 -9.71 -49.92
N GLY A 65 -40.85 -9.70 -48.73
CA GLY A 65 -42.29 -10.00 -48.49
C GLY A 65 -42.62 -10.03 -46.97
N MET A 66 -43.71 -9.47 -46.38
CA MET A 66 -45.18 -9.46 -46.64
C MET A 66 -45.88 -10.77 -46.17
N GLY A 67 -46.96 -10.79 -45.37
CA GLY A 67 -47.88 -9.73 -44.90
C GLY A 67 -48.76 -10.09 -43.64
N PRO A 68 -50.01 -9.58 -43.46
CA PRO A 68 -50.50 -9.05 -42.16
C PRO A 68 -51.87 -9.63 -41.65
N PRO A 69 -52.85 -8.86 -41.07
CA PRO A 69 -53.00 -8.45 -39.63
C PRO A 69 -54.42 -8.70 -39.01
N ASP A 70 -54.69 -8.29 -37.75
CA ASP A 70 -55.82 -7.37 -37.38
C ASP A 70 -55.95 -7.03 -35.85
N ARG A 71 -56.33 -5.75 -35.55
CA ARG A 71 -57.36 -5.22 -34.58
C ARG A 71 -57.41 -5.68 -33.07
N LEU A 72 -57.99 -4.95 -32.10
CA LEU A 72 -58.51 -3.56 -31.99
C LEU A 72 -58.35 -2.96 -30.56
N ALA A 73 -59.22 -2.03 -30.11
CA ALA A 73 -58.92 -1.05 -29.03
C ALA A 73 -60.15 -0.47 -28.27
N LYS A 74 -59.87 0.38 -27.25
CA LYS A 74 -60.76 1.19 -26.35
C LYS A 74 -61.41 0.38 -25.19
N THR A 75 -61.90 0.96 -24.07
CA THR A 75 -62.43 2.33 -23.76
C THR A 75 -62.01 2.94 -22.39
N SER A 76 -62.40 4.20 -22.20
CA SER A 76 -62.54 5.01 -20.96
C SER A 76 -63.61 4.42 -19.98
N ASP A 77 -63.92 4.95 -18.78
CA ASP A 77 -64.15 6.35 -18.34
C ASP A 77 -64.25 6.56 -16.80
N THR A 78 -64.18 7.83 -16.33
CA THR A 78 -64.70 8.45 -15.04
C THR A 78 -64.51 7.76 -13.66
N GLY A 79 -64.41 8.44 -12.50
CA GLY A 79 -64.31 9.87 -12.14
C GLY A 79 -64.97 10.22 -10.77
N SER A 80 -64.43 11.21 -10.02
CA SER A 80 -65.01 11.88 -8.80
C SER A 80 -65.29 11.02 -7.52
N SER A 81 -65.31 11.54 -6.28
CA SER A 81 -64.92 12.84 -5.65
C SER A 81 -64.84 12.69 -4.10
N SER A 82 -64.45 13.77 -3.38
CA SER A 82 -64.78 14.11 -1.96
C SER A 82 -64.50 13.03 -0.87
N ALA A 83 -63.53 13.14 0.05
CA ALA A 83 -63.16 14.24 0.97
C ALA A 83 -64.19 14.54 2.07
N ASP A 84 -63.78 14.43 3.34
CA ASP A 84 -64.22 15.30 4.44
C ASP A 84 -63.17 15.36 5.59
N GLN A 85 -63.36 16.26 6.56
CA GLN A 85 -62.36 16.64 7.58
C GLN A 85 -62.76 16.28 9.05
N PHE A 86 -61.95 16.78 10.00
CA PHE A 86 -62.10 16.77 11.47
C PHE A 86 -61.71 15.45 12.20
N SER A 87 -61.17 15.45 13.43
CA SER A 87 -60.07 16.21 14.09
C SER A 87 -60.13 15.93 15.60
N ARG A 88 -59.00 16.01 16.33
CA ARG A 88 -58.92 16.10 17.82
C ARG A 88 -59.33 14.83 18.60
N VAL A 89 -58.90 14.56 19.85
CA VAL A 89 -57.77 15.01 20.72
C VAL A 89 -57.69 14.00 21.89
N ASP A 90 -56.46 13.64 22.34
CA ASP A 90 -56.13 12.84 23.54
C ASP A 90 -56.83 11.44 23.67
N SER A 91 -56.51 10.51 24.58
CA SER A 91 -55.65 10.50 25.77
C SER A 91 -55.32 9.05 26.23
N LEU A 92 -54.46 8.93 27.26
CA LEU A 92 -54.29 7.77 28.19
C LEU A 92 -53.83 6.38 27.66
N VAL A 93 -52.52 6.16 27.79
CA VAL A 93 -51.77 5.07 28.47
C VAL A 93 -52.53 3.85 29.07
N GLU A 94 -51.77 2.75 29.23
CA GLU A 94 -51.97 1.50 30.02
C GLU A 94 -52.33 0.24 29.17
N PRO A 95 -51.94 -0.99 29.56
CA PRO A 95 -50.58 -1.49 29.32
C PRO A 95 -50.51 -2.93 28.76
N ASN A 96 -49.28 -3.47 28.65
CA ASN A 96 -48.92 -4.89 28.42
C ASN A 96 -49.48 -5.60 27.18
N SER A 97 -48.58 -5.93 26.25
CA SER A 97 -48.52 -7.29 25.71
C SER A 97 -47.06 -7.73 25.58
N ASP A 98 -46.71 -8.84 26.21
CA ASP A 98 -45.36 -9.39 26.18
C ASP A 98 -45.09 -9.98 24.79
N TRP A 99 -44.00 -9.53 24.16
CA TRP A 99 -43.37 -10.20 23.04
C TRP A 99 -41.86 -10.24 23.34
N GLU A 100 -41.39 -11.42 23.71
CA GLU A 100 -39.97 -11.77 23.70
C GLU A 100 -39.46 -11.83 22.24
N GLU A 101 -38.14 -11.98 22.04
CA GLU A 101 -37.47 -12.08 20.73
C GLU A 101 -37.33 -10.80 19.88
N GLU A 102 -36.47 -9.84 20.29
CA GLU A 102 -35.59 -9.14 19.33
C GLU A 102 -34.29 -8.53 19.96
N GLU A 103 -33.50 -9.33 20.68
CA GLU A 103 -32.13 -8.92 21.11
C GLU A 103 -31.06 -9.04 19.98
N GLU A 104 -31.41 -9.57 18.81
CA GLU A 104 -30.51 -9.68 17.65
C GLU A 104 -30.75 -8.58 16.60
N LYS A 105 -30.14 -7.39 16.80
CA LYS A 105 -29.71 -6.40 15.75
C LYS A 105 -29.24 -5.05 16.34
N LYS A 106 -28.10 -4.99 17.05
CA LYS A 106 -27.47 -3.71 17.46
C LYS A 106 -25.95 -3.56 17.24
N ASP A 107 -25.38 -4.32 16.30
CA ASP A 107 -24.05 -4.05 15.73
C ASP A 107 -24.11 -3.57 14.26
N MET A 108 -25.06 -2.68 13.95
CA MET A 108 -24.89 -1.81 12.79
C MET A 108 -23.80 -0.79 13.12
N ALA A 109 -22.63 -0.96 12.50
CA ALA A 109 -21.44 -0.15 12.75
C ALA A 109 -21.76 1.36 12.74
N LYS A 110 -21.34 2.05 13.80
CA LYS A 110 -21.37 3.53 13.84
C LYS A 110 -20.55 4.04 12.65
N PRO A 111 -21.01 5.11 11.94
CA PRO A 111 -20.25 5.66 10.83
C PRO A 111 -18.84 6.02 11.30
N GLY A 112 -17.85 5.37 10.69
CA GLY A 112 -16.47 5.42 11.15
C GLY A 112 -15.95 6.86 11.25
N LEU A 113 -15.18 7.14 12.30
CA LEU A 113 -14.44 8.39 12.39
C LEU A 113 -13.60 8.58 11.11
N PRO A 114 -13.54 9.79 10.52
CA PRO A 114 -12.68 10.05 9.36
C PRO A 114 -11.25 9.57 9.65
N ILE A 115 -10.59 8.94 8.68
CA ILE A 115 -9.28 8.26 8.87
C ILE A 115 -8.24 9.18 9.55
N ALA A 116 -8.29 10.49 9.30
CA ALA A 116 -7.43 11.49 9.94
C ALA A 116 -7.60 11.64 11.47
N SER A 117 -8.75 11.29 12.05
CA SER A 117 -9.04 11.41 13.49
C SER A 117 -8.94 10.10 14.29
N LEU A 118 -8.79 8.96 13.60
CA LEU A 118 -8.35 7.69 14.18
C LEU A 118 -6.95 7.81 14.79
N ALA A 119 -6.70 7.02 15.84
CA ALA A 119 -5.39 6.96 16.50
C ALA A 119 -4.35 6.24 15.64
N THR A 120 -3.09 6.29 16.09
CA THR A 120 -2.02 5.41 15.60
C THR A 120 -1.87 4.25 16.59
N GLY A 121 -1.85 3.02 16.10
CA GLY A 121 -1.79 1.81 16.91
C GLY A 121 -0.37 1.44 17.35
N LEU A 122 -0.26 0.74 18.49
CA LEU A 122 0.97 0.14 19.00
C LEU A 122 0.69 -1.30 19.43
N CYS A 123 1.33 -2.28 18.79
CA CYS A 123 1.42 -3.64 19.32
C CYS A 123 2.78 -3.85 20.02
N TYR A 124 2.76 -4.42 21.22
CA TYR A 124 3.94 -4.79 22.01
C TYR A 124 3.53 -5.78 23.10
N ASP A 125 4.34 -6.81 23.34
CA ASP A 125 4.21 -7.66 24.53
C ASP A 125 5.59 -8.10 25.07
N HIS A 126 5.79 -7.86 26.37
CA HIS A 126 6.98 -8.31 27.10
C HIS A 126 7.25 -9.82 27.02
N ARG A 127 6.25 -10.67 26.74
CA ARG A 127 6.42 -12.13 26.60
C ARG A 127 7.36 -12.52 25.47
N MET A 128 7.44 -11.72 24.40
CA MET A 128 8.40 -11.88 23.30
C MET A 128 9.87 -11.78 23.74
N ARG A 129 10.13 -11.26 24.95
CA ARG A 129 11.46 -11.16 25.54
C ARG A 129 11.94 -12.47 26.16
N TYR A 130 11.10 -13.51 26.22
CA TYR A 130 11.48 -14.81 26.79
C TYR A 130 12.22 -15.74 25.81
N HIS A 131 12.21 -15.43 24.50
CA HIS A 131 13.18 -15.97 23.55
C HIS A 131 14.53 -15.27 23.76
N CYS A 132 15.53 -15.97 24.26
CA CYS A 132 16.88 -15.46 24.57
C CYS A 132 17.90 -16.60 24.49
N GLU A 133 19.19 -16.28 24.41
CA GLU A 133 20.28 -17.25 24.53
C GLU A 133 20.08 -18.16 25.77
N VAL A 134 20.32 -19.47 25.61
CA VAL A 134 20.21 -20.45 26.71
C VAL A 134 21.36 -20.29 27.71
N LYS A 135 22.52 -19.84 27.22
CA LYS A 135 23.75 -19.60 27.96
C LYS A 135 24.48 -18.44 27.28
N PRO A 136 24.19 -17.17 27.64
CA PRO A 136 24.88 -16.04 27.06
C PRO A 136 26.38 -16.12 27.34
N GLU A 137 27.18 -15.93 26.29
CA GLU A 137 28.64 -15.94 26.35
C GLU A 137 29.17 -14.56 26.83
N SER A 138 30.49 -14.34 26.77
CA SER A 138 31.08 -13.01 27.02
C SER A 138 30.86 -12.02 25.87
N ASP A 139 30.59 -12.56 24.69
CA ASP A 139 30.08 -11.81 23.54
C ASP A 139 28.56 -12.00 23.51
N LEU A 140 27.79 -10.91 23.42
CA LEU A 140 26.33 -10.94 23.56
C LEU A 140 25.70 -10.97 22.18
N HIS A 141 24.83 -11.95 21.93
CA HIS A 141 24.23 -12.11 20.62
C HIS A 141 23.36 -10.88 20.26
N PRO A 142 23.52 -10.27 19.06
CA PRO A 142 22.97 -8.93 18.76
C PRO A 142 21.44 -8.85 18.77
N GLU A 143 20.71 -9.95 18.50
CA GLU A 143 19.24 -10.00 18.65
C GLU A 143 18.79 -10.12 20.12
N ASP A 144 19.07 -9.11 20.93
CA ASP A 144 18.86 -9.16 22.37
C ASP A 144 17.38 -8.86 22.81
N PRO A 145 16.82 -9.57 23.81
CA PRO A 145 15.51 -9.29 24.43
C PRO A 145 15.27 -7.86 24.96
N ARG A 146 16.33 -7.06 25.11
CA ARG A 146 16.29 -5.65 25.50
C ARG A 146 15.90 -4.74 24.34
N ARG A 147 16.07 -5.14 23.07
CA ARG A 147 15.73 -4.34 21.87
C ARG A 147 14.30 -3.78 21.93
N ILE A 148 13.30 -4.67 21.97
CA ILE A 148 11.88 -4.27 22.06
C ILE A 148 11.52 -3.55 23.38
N TYR A 149 12.25 -3.81 24.46
CA TYR A 149 12.03 -3.15 25.75
C TYR A 149 12.49 -1.69 25.72
N TYR A 150 13.67 -1.41 25.14
CA TYR A 150 14.15 -0.04 24.99
C TYR A 150 13.30 0.75 23.98
N ILE A 151 12.92 0.16 22.84
CA ILE A 151 11.99 0.79 21.89
C ILE A 151 10.67 1.16 22.61
N TYR A 152 10.06 0.22 23.33
CA TYR A 152 8.84 0.51 24.10
C TYR A 152 9.06 1.61 25.14
N LYS A 153 10.18 1.61 25.88
CA LYS A 153 10.44 2.61 26.91
C LYS A 153 10.84 3.99 26.38
N GLU A 154 11.39 4.11 25.18
CA GLU A 154 11.50 5.42 24.52
C GLU A 154 10.15 5.95 24.05
N LEU A 155 9.24 5.09 23.58
CA LEU A 155 7.84 5.50 23.31
C LEU A 155 7.11 5.96 24.59
N CYS A 156 7.38 5.34 25.75
CA CYS A 156 6.92 5.85 27.04
C CYS A 156 7.57 7.20 27.38
N ARG A 157 8.90 7.34 27.29
CA ARG A 157 9.62 8.60 27.62
C ARG A 157 9.23 9.78 26.73
N ALA A 158 8.86 9.51 25.48
CA ALA A 158 8.24 10.46 24.56
C ALA A 158 6.78 10.85 24.93
N GLY A 159 6.20 10.21 25.95
CA GLY A 159 4.80 10.35 26.36
C GLY A 159 3.82 9.97 25.25
N LEU A 160 4.21 9.01 24.39
CA LEU A 160 3.36 8.45 23.34
C LEU A 160 2.55 7.24 23.85
N VAL A 161 2.90 6.69 25.01
CA VAL A 161 2.19 5.58 25.67
C VAL A 161 1.68 6.06 27.04
N ASP A 162 0.56 5.53 27.49
CA ASP A 162 0.06 5.72 28.85
C ASP A 162 0.75 4.70 29.78
N ASP A 163 1.82 5.13 30.46
CA ASP A 163 2.76 4.31 31.24
C ASP A 163 3.30 5.17 32.42
N GLU A 164 3.66 4.57 33.55
CA GLU A 164 4.13 5.34 34.72
C GLU A 164 5.47 6.06 34.49
N GLU A 165 6.29 5.60 33.53
CA GLU A 165 7.52 6.29 33.12
C GLU A 165 7.29 7.42 32.10
N SER A 166 6.04 7.71 31.73
CA SER A 166 5.75 8.69 30.67
C SER A 166 6.01 10.13 31.09
N ALA A 167 7.06 10.71 30.51
CA ALA A 167 7.34 12.14 30.62
C ALA A 167 6.42 12.97 29.71
N ARG A 168 6.65 14.29 29.66
CA ARG A 168 5.79 15.28 29.00
C ARG A 168 5.36 14.82 27.60
N PRO A 169 4.05 14.66 27.31
CA PRO A 169 3.60 14.06 26.06
C PRO A 169 3.97 14.91 24.85
N LEU A 170 4.69 14.30 23.89
CA LEU A 170 4.98 14.91 22.59
C LEU A 170 3.74 15.02 21.69
N ALA A 171 2.69 14.22 21.95
CA ALA A 171 1.46 14.19 21.17
C ALA A 171 0.22 14.41 22.08
N PRO A 172 -0.86 15.07 21.58
CA PRO A 172 -2.08 15.31 22.35
C PRO A 172 -2.99 14.07 22.50
N LYS A 173 -2.59 12.93 21.93
CA LYS A 173 -3.16 11.59 22.11
C LYS A 173 -2.03 10.59 22.21
N THR A 174 -2.16 9.60 23.09
CA THR A 174 -1.31 8.41 23.13
C THR A 174 -1.64 7.45 22.00
N LEU A 175 -0.75 6.47 21.77
CA LEU A 175 -0.92 5.37 20.83
C LEU A 175 -1.96 4.37 21.35
N GLU A 176 -2.82 3.89 20.45
CA GLU A 176 -3.88 2.94 20.79
C GLU A 176 -3.30 1.52 20.91
N ARG A 177 -3.49 0.87 22.06
CA ARG A 177 -2.83 -0.42 22.34
C ARG A 177 -3.53 -1.56 21.59
N ILE A 178 -2.86 -2.09 20.59
CA ILE A 178 -3.25 -3.31 19.88
C ILE A 178 -2.84 -4.51 20.73
N GLY A 179 -3.81 -5.37 21.06
CA GLY A 179 -3.56 -6.63 21.75
C GLY A 179 -2.81 -7.63 20.87
N VAL A 180 -1.88 -8.38 21.45
CA VAL A 180 -1.26 -9.52 20.76
C VAL A 180 -2.02 -10.80 21.05
N ARG A 181 -1.99 -11.72 20.09
CA ARG A 181 -2.36 -13.13 20.26
C ARG A 181 -1.28 -14.01 19.66
N ASP A 182 -1.39 -15.31 19.87
CA ASP A 182 -0.60 -16.29 19.14
C ASP A 182 -1.17 -16.39 17.71
N ALA A 183 -0.29 -16.46 16.69
CA ALA A 183 -0.69 -16.91 15.34
C ALA A 183 -1.13 -18.38 15.37
N THR A 184 -2.10 -18.76 14.52
CA THR A 184 -2.50 -20.17 14.43
C THR A 184 -1.58 -20.98 13.52
N GLU A 185 -1.67 -22.31 13.60
CA GLU A 185 -0.90 -23.24 12.75
C GLU A 185 -1.20 -22.96 11.26
N GLU A 186 -2.48 -22.76 10.94
CA GLU A 186 -3.02 -22.47 9.61
C GLU A 186 -2.65 -21.07 9.09
N GLU A 187 -2.38 -20.10 9.99
CA GLU A 187 -1.88 -18.77 9.61
C GLU A 187 -0.39 -18.81 9.27
N ILE A 188 0.41 -19.56 10.03
CA ILE A 188 1.84 -19.73 9.74
C ILE A 188 2.04 -20.53 8.44
N THR A 189 1.24 -21.57 8.19
CA THR A 189 1.39 -22.43 6.99
C THR A 189 0.83 -21.83 5.69
N MET A 190 0.36 -20.57 5.71
CA MET A 190 0.14 -19.79 4.48
C MET A 190 1.44 -19.38 3.78
N ILE A 191 2.58 -19.43 4.50
CA ILE A 191 3.93 -19.12 4.00
C ILE A 191 4.90 -20.27 4.27
N HIS A 192 4.82 -20.88 5.45
CA HIS A 192 5.80 -21.87 5.89
C HIS A 192 5.31 -23.29 5.65
N THR A 193 6.23 -24.19 5.31
CA THR A 193 5.92 -25.62 5.18
C THR A 193 5.55 -26.22 6.54
N ASP A 194 4.67 -27.23 6.54
CA ASP A 194 4.32 -28.01 7.73
C ASP A 194 5.58 -28.55 8.45
N ALA A 195 6.61 -28.92 7.68
CA ALA A 195 7.89 -29.40 8.17
C ALA A 195 8.67 -28.32 8.95
N HIS A 196 8.71 -27.08 8.44
CA HIS A 196 9.37 -25.97 9.12
C HIS A 196 8.61 -25.53 10.37
N TYR A 197 7.28 -25.43 10.31
CA TYR A 197 6.46 -25.17 11.49
C TYR A 197 6.65 -26.27 12.55
N ALA A 198 6.63 -27.55 12.16
CA ALA A 198 6.89 -28.67 13.07
C ALA A 198 8.32 -28.63 13.67
N PHE A 199 9.32 -28.22 12.89
CA PHE A 199 10.67 -27.98 13.39
C PHE A 199 10.68 -26.88 14.47
N VAL A 200 10.18 -25.67 14.20
CA VAL A 200 10.19 -24.58 15.19
C VAL A 200 9.37 -24.96 16.42
N ARG A 201 8.23 -25.66 16.24
CA ARG A 201 7.40 -26.22 17.32
C ARG A 201 8.15 -27.23 18.20
N SER A 202 9.08 -28.01 17.66
CA SER A 202 9.84 -29.01 18.41
C SER A 202 10.81 -28.41 19.44
N THR A 203 11.29 -27.17 19.23
CA THR A 203 12.27 -26.48 20.09
C THR A 203 11.84 -26.34 21.55
N ARG A 204 10.53 -26.32 21.81
CA ARG A 204 9.97 -26.22 23.17
C ARG A 204 10.20 -27.49 24.02
N GLU A 205 10.30 -28.65 23.38
CA GLU A 205 10.45 -29.96 24.05
C GLU A 205 11.93 -30.36 24.23
N MET A 206 12.84 -29.86 23.37
CA MET A 206 14.29 -30.18 23.34
C MET A 206 15.03 -29.87 24.66
N HIS A 207 16.16 -30.55 24.92
CA HIS A 207 17.04 -30.17 26.04
C HIS A 207 17.91 -28.96 25.68
N ASN A 208 18.40 -28.27 26.70
CA ASN A 208 19.24 -27.07 26.53
C ASN A 208 20.51 -27.36 25.71
N ASP A 209 21.12 -28.54 25.91
CA ASP A 209 22.32 -28.94 25.18
C ASP A 209 22.02 -29.22 23.68
N ASP A 210 20.86 -29.81 23.37
CA ASP A 210 20.39 -30.02 21.99
C ASP A 210 20.16 -28.69 21.26
N LEU A 211 19.59 -27.70 21.98
CA LEU A 211 19.28 -26.37 21.46
C LEU A 211 20.56 -25.57 21.13
N ILE A 212 21.59 -25.67 21.98
CA ILE A 212 22.91 -25.07 21.73
C ILE A 212 23.61 -25.76 20.54
N LEU A 213 23.50 -27.08 20.41
CA LEU A 213 24.05 -27.80 19.25
C LEU A 213 23.30 -27.45 17.94
N LEU A 214 22.00 -27.20 18.02
CA LEU A 214 21.17 -26.75 16.90
C LEU A 214 21.56 -25.34 16.43
N GLU A 215 21.78 -24.42 17.36
CA GLU A 215 22.30 -23.06 17.14
C GLU A 215 23.67 -23.11 16.44
N MET A 216 24.63 -23.88 16.95
CA MET A 216 25.95 -24.10 16.31
C MET A 216 25.88 -24.72 14.89
N SER A 217 24.73 -25.26 14.48
CA SER A 217 24.51 -25.90 13.18
C SER A 217 23.76 -25.03 12.18
N ARG A 218 23.31 -23.83 12.57
CA ARG A 218 22.45 -22.97 11.77
C ARG A 218 23.03 -21.58 11.57
N ASP A 219 22.49 -20.91 10.56
CA ASP A 219 22.94 -19.60 10.12
C ASP A 219 22.39 -18.49 11.03
N SER A 220 23.26 -18.01 11.92
CA SER A 220 23.07 -16.82 12.75
C SER A 220 21.72 -16.84 13.48
N ILE A 221 21.51 -17.81 14.38
CA ILE A 221 20.23 -18.01 15.08
C ILE A 221 20.35 -18.91 16.33
N TYR A 222 19.90 -18.41 17.49
CA TYR A 222 19.82 -19.17 18.74
C TYR A 222 18.42 -19.75 19.01
N PHE A 223 18.35 -20.73 19.92
CA PHE A 223 17.07 -21.35 20.31
C PHE A 223 16.97 -21.58 21.82
N ASN A 224 15.81 -21.29 22.39
CA ASN A 224 15.39 -21.74 23.72
C ASN A 224 13.96 -22.30 23.74
N LYS A 225 13.53 -22.89 24.86
CA LYS A 225 12.21 -23.55 25.01
C LYS A 225 10.99 -22.62 24.81
N LEU A 226 11.16 -21.30 24.87
CA LEU A 226 10.12 -20.29 24.69
C LEU A 226 10.22 -19.59 23.32
N THR A 227 11.10 -20.06 22.43
CA THR A 227 11.25 -19.57 21.04
C THR A 227 9.97 -19.74 20.25
N PHE A 228 9.38 -20.95 20.25
CA PHE A 228 8.13 -21.23 19.54
C PHE A 228 7.00 -20.28 20.00
N ALA A 229 6.77 -20.15 21.31
CA ALA A 229 5.76 -19.26 21.87
C ALA A 229 6.02 -17.77 21.53
N SER A 230 7.28 -17.34 21.58
CA SER A 230 7.65 -15.96 21.20
C SER A 230 7.47 -15.70 19.70
N SER A 231 7.72 -16.71 18.85
CA SER A 231 7.55 -16.64 17.40
C SER A 231 6.07 -16.56 17.01
N LEU A 232 5.21 -17.35 17.64
CA LEU A 232 3.75 -17.26 17.46
C LEU A 232 3.21 -15.89 17.89
N LEU A 233 3.71 -15.33 19.00
CA LEU A 233 3.36 -13.97 19.44
C LEU A 233 3.88 -12.90 18.46
N SER A 234 5.08 -13.06 17.92
CA SER A 234 5.66 -12.10 16.95
C SER A 234 4.81 -12.03 15.68
N ALA A 235 4.52 -13.18 15.08
CA ALA A 235 3.68 -13.28 13.89
C ALA A 235 2.23 -12.84 14.17
N GLY A 236 1.64 -13.27 15.29
CA GLY A 236 0.29 -12.87 15.70
C GLY A 236 0.17 -11.37 15.98
N GLY A 237 1.24 -10.75 16.51
CA GLY A 237 1.34 -9.30 16.70
C GLY A 237 1.42 -8.54 15.38
N ALA A 238 2.14 -9.06 14.38
CA ALA A 238 2.13 -8.50 13.03
C ALA A 238 0.74 -8.60 12.38
N ILE A 239 0.09 -9.78 12.45
CA ILE A 239 -1.27 -9.99 11.92
C ILE A 239 -2.26 -8.98 12.55
N GLU A 240 -2.34 -8.90 13.88
CA GLU A 240 -3.28 -7.98 14.53
C GLU A 240 -2.96 -6.51 14.27
N THR A 241 -1.70 -6.15 14.05
CA THR A 241 -1.29 -4.80 13.66
C THR A 241 -1.77 -4.45 12.26
N CYS A 242 -1.56 -5.33 11.28
CA CYS A 242 -2.01 -5.13 9.90
C CYS A 242 -3.54 -5.14 9.79
N MET A 243 -4.23 -6.09 10.44
CA MET A 243 -5.70 -6.15 10.48
C MET A 243 -6.29 -4.89 11.12
N ALA A 244 -5.73 -4.36 12.20
CA ALA A 244 -6.23 -3.14 12.84
C ALA A 244 -6.18 -1.88 11.93
N VAL A 245 -5.19 -1.81 11.03
CA VAL A 245 -5.10 -0.75 10.01
C VAL A 245 -6.11 -1.00 8.88
N ALA A 246 -6.14 -2.22 8.33
CA ALA A 246 -6.98 -2.56 7.18
C ALA A 246 -8.49 -2.52 7.51
N GLU A 247 -8.88 -2.96 8.71
CA GLU A 247 -10.25 -2.84 9.26
C GLU A 247 -10.61 -1.40 9.67
N ARG A 248 -9.69 -0.44 9.51
CA ARG A 248 -9.84 0.97 9.91
C ARG A 248 -10.18 1.18 11.39
N ARG A 249 -9.71 0.29 12.28
CA ARG A 249 -9.71 0.51 13.74
C ARG A 249 -8.74 1.64 14.10
N VAL A 250 -7.55 1.62 13.50
CA VAL A 250 -6.53 2.68 13.62
C VAL A 250 -6.15 3.22 12.23
N LYS A 251 -5.57 4.42 12.18
CA LYS A 251 -5.12 5.09 10.93
C LYS A 251 -3.91 4.40 10.29
N ASN A 252 -2.98 4.00 11.15
CA ASN A 252 -1.70 3.35 10.89
C ASN A 252 -1.20 2.78 12.23
N ALA A 253 -0.18 1.92 12.23
CA ALA A 253 0.30 1.31 13.47
C ALA A 253 1.78 0.89 13.40
N ILE A 254 2.36 0.59 14.56
CA ILE A 254 3.70 0.00 14.71
C ILE A 254 3.63 -1.28 15.55
N ALA A 255 4.33 -2.33 15.11
CA ALA A 255 4.50 -3.58 15.82
C ALA A 255 5.92 -3.67 16.40
N VAL A 256 6.06 -3.54 17.72
CA VAL A 256 7.36 -3.64 18.43
C VAL A 256 7.54 -5.10 18.87
N ILE A 257 7.93 -5.95 17.92
CA ILE A 257 7.88 -7.42 18.01
C ILE A 257 9.25 -8.09 17.85
N ARG A 258 9.39 -9.32 18.38
CA ARG A 258 10.54 -10.22 18.13
C ARG A 258 10.16 -11.69 18.44
N PRO A 259 10.83 -12.70 17.86
CA PRO A 259 11.94 -12.63 16.90
C PRO A 259 11.55 -11.95 15.56
N PRO A 260 12.54 -11.44 14.79
CA PRO A 260 12.32 -10.89 13.45
C PRO A 260 11.85 -11.96 12.45
N GLY A 261 11.57 -11.55 11.20
CA GLY A 261 10.94 -12.44 10.21
C GLY A 261 11.47 -12.42 8.77
N HIS A 262 12.05 -11.33 8.26
CA HIS A 262 12.27 -11.16 6.81
C HIS A 262 13.25 -12.17 6.16
N HIS A 263 14.17 -12.77 6.93
CA HIS A 263 15.07 -13.83 6.46
C HIS A 263 14.47 -15.25 6.51
N ALA A 264 13.29 -15.45 7.12
CA ALA A 264 12.68 -16.77 7.22
C ALA A 264 12.06 -17.18 5.87
N GLU A 265 12.74 -18.08 5.16
CA GLU A 265 12.29 -18.74 3.94
C GLU A 265 11.18 -19.78 4.27
N PRO A 266 10.34 -20.19 3.29
CA PRO A 266 9.24 -21.13 3.51
C PRO A 266 9.60 -22.45 4.23
N ASP A 267 10.83 -22.95 4.11
CA ASP A 267 11.28 -24.20 4.74
C ASP A 267 12.44 -24.03 5.75
N LYS A 268 12.87 -22.79 6.05
CA LYS A 268 14.14 -22.53 6.75
C LYS A 268 14.15 -21.24 7.58
N ALA A 269 14.51 -21.40 8.85
CA ALA A 269 14.92 -20.31 9.74
C ALA A 269 16.44 -20.04 9.66
N MET A 270 16.79 -18.77 9.53
CA MET A 270 18.14 -18.19 9.42
C MET A 270 18.09 -16.69 9.80
N GLY A 271 19.23 -16.06 10.09
CA GLY A 271 19.30 -14.60 10.30
C GLY A 271 18.37 -14.10 11.40
N PHE A 272 18.40 -14.77 12.54
CA PHE A 272 17.49 -14.59 13.69
C PHE A 272 15.99 -14.82 13.41
N CYS A 273 15.59 -15.10 12.17
CA CYS A 273 14.19 -15.15 11.76
C CYS A 273 13.65 -16.58 11.86
N LEU A 274 12.57 -16.75 12.64
CA LEU A 274 11.94 -18.06 12.90
C LEU A 274 10.74 -18.31 11.99
N PHE A 275 9.83 -17.33 11.94
CA PHE A 275 8.69 -17.27 11.02
C PHE A 275 8.65 -15.88 10.39
N ASN A 276 8.23 -15.80 9.14
CA ASN A 276 8.17 -14.54 8.41
C ASN A 276 6.92 -13.73 8.79
N ASN A 277 7.04 -12.97 9.88
CA ASN A 277 5.96 -12.16 10.46
C ASN A 277 5.25 -11.27 9.41
N VAL A 278 6.01 -10.70 8.47
CA VAL A 278 5.49 -9.79 7.43
C VAL A 278 4.73 -10.57 6.35
N SER A 279 5.34 -11.62 5.78
CA SER A 279 4.69 -12.42 4.75
C SER A 279 3.42 -13.11 5.25
N VAL A 280 3.43 -13.61 6.50
CA VAL A 280 2.26 -14.21 7.15
C VAL A 280 1.16 -13.16 7.34
N ALA A 281 1.48 -11.97 7.86
CA ALA A 281 0.49 -10.90 8.02
C ALA A 281 -0.13 -10.47 6.68
N ALA A 282 0.67 -10.35 5.62
CA ALA A 282 0.19 -10.02 4.28
C ALA A 282 -0.78 -11.08 3.73
N ARG A 283 -0.43 -12.37 3.80
CA ARG A 283 -1.33 -13.47 3.38
C ARG A 283 -2.62 -13.53 4.19
N VAL A 284 -2.54 -13.34 5.51
CA VAL A 284 -3.72 -13.34 6.38
C VAL A 284 -4.65 -12.15 6.08
N CYS A 285 -4.10 -10.96 5.77
CA CYS A 285 -4.89 -9.83 5.30
C CYS A 285 -5.56 -10.11 3.95
N GLN A 286 -4.83 -10.60 2.95
CA GLN A 286 -5.38 -10.99 1.64
C GLN A 286 -6.51 -12.04 1.80
N GLN A 287 -6.32 -13.07 2.61
CA GLN A 287 -7.31 -14.13 2.80
C GLN A 287 -8.58 -13.62 3.52
N LYS A 288 -8.43 -12.80 4.57
CA LYS A 288 -9.58 -12.34 5.38
C LYS A 288 -10.35 -11.18 4.76
N LEU A 289 -9.72 -10.39 3.87
CA LEU A 289 -10.31 -9.17 3.30
C LEU A 289 -10.59 -9.27 1.79
N GLY A 290 -9.99 -10.24 1.09
CA GLY A 290 -10.20 -10.45 -0.34
C GLY A 290 -9.86 -9.20 -1.17
N ASP A 291 -10.76 -8.81 -2.06
CA ASP A 291 -10.61 -7.63 -2.93
C ASP A 291 -10.46 -6.29 -2.17
N ALA A 292 -10.73 -6.25 -0.86
CA ALA A 292 -10.49 -5.06 -0.03
C ALA A 292 -9.04 -4.92 0.48
N CYS A 293 -8.19 -5.92 0.26
CA CYS A 293 -6.74 -5.88 0.53
C CYS A 293 -6.00 -6.86 -0.39
N ARG A 294 -6.17 -6.68 -1.70
CA ARG A 294 -5.61 -7.57 -2.73
C ARG A 294 -4.16 -7.18 -3.04
N LYS A 295 -3.92 -5.90 -3.34
CA LYS A 295 -2.62 -5.33 -3.70
C LYS A 295 -1.87 -4.87 -2.45
N ILE A 296 -0.86 -5.63 -2.02
CA ILE A 296 0.00 -5.26 -0.88
C ILE A 296 1.38 -4.85 -1.38
N MET A 297 1.92 -3.75 -0.86
CA MET A 297 3.33 -3.40 -1.02
C MET A 297 4.06 -3.66 0.29
N ILE A 298 5.16 -4.41 0.22
CA ILE A 298 6.11 -4.62 1.32
C ILE A 298 7.37 -3.84 0.97
N LEU A 299 7.70 -2.86 1.81
CA LEU A 299 8.92 -2.06 1.72
C LEU A 299 9.86 -2.47 2.85
N ASP A 300 10.97 -3.09 2.49
CA ASP A 300 12.02 -3.55 3.40
C ASP A 300 13.22 -2.60 3.33
N TRP A 301 13.48 -1.91 4.42
CA TRP A 301 14.58 -0.96 4.58
C TRP A 301 15.62 -1.44 5.61
N ASP A 302 15.56 -2.70 6.04
CA ASP A 302 16.65 -3.30 6.81
C ASP A 302 17.91 -3.33 5.93
N VAL A 303 19.08 -3.25 6.58
CA VAL A 303 20.37 -3.24 5.88
C VAL A 303 20.68 -4.59 5.20
N HIS A 304 19.96 -5.66 5.56
CA HIS A 304 20.07 -6.99 4.95
C HIS A 304 18.90 -7.31 4.00
N HIS A 305 19.17 -8.11 2.96
CA HIS A 305 18.13 -8.56 2.02
C HIS A 305 17.15 -9.52 2.71
N GLY A 306 15.87 -9.18 2.76
CA GLY A 306 14.78 -10.04 3.22
C GLY A 306 14.45 -11.15 2.22
N ASN A 307 15.41 -12.03 1.95
CA ASN A 307 15.33 -13.19 1.07
C ASN A 307 14.08 -14.05 1.32
N GLY A 308 13.67 -14.22 2.58
CA GLY A 308 12.47 -14.98 2.95
C GLY A 308 11.15 -14.27 2.61
N ILE A 309 11.14 -12.94 2.42
CA ILE A 309 9.99 -12.21 1.85
C ILE A 309 10.01 -12.34 0.33
N GLN A 310 11.17 -12.13 -0.30
CA GLN A 310 11.33 -12.30 -1.76
C GLN A 310 10.84 -13.67 -2.23
N GLU A 311 11.34 -14.76 -1.63
CA GLU A 311 10.97 -16.14 -1.99
C GLU A 311 9.46 -16.41 -1.79
N ALA A 312 8.87 -15.84 -0.73
CA ALA A 312 7.47 -16.04 -0.37
C ALA A 312 6.44 -15.41 -1.33
N PHE A 313 6.89 -14.51 -2.21
CA PHE A 313 6.04 -13.76 -3.16
C PHE A 313 6.61 -13.69 -4.58
N TYR A 314 7.67 -14.44 -4.90
CA TYR A 314 8.45 -14.25 -6.13
C TYR A 314 7.64 -14.43 -7.43
N ASP A 315 6.55 -15.21 -7.39
CA ASP A 315 5.64 -15.45 -8.51
C ASP A 315 4.29 -14.68 -8.43
N ASP A 316 4.06 -13.87 -7.40
CA ASP A 316 2.75 -13.27 -7.10
C ASP A 316 2.57 -11.87 -7.73
N PRO A 317 1.57 -11.67 -8.63
CA PRO A 317 1.32 -10.36 -9.23
C PRO A 317 0.75 -9.33 -8.23
N ASN A 318 0.22 -9.76 -7.08
CA ASN A 318 -0.54 -8.93 -6.14
C ASN A 318 0.29 -8.48 -4.92
N VAL A 319 1.55 -8.89 -4.80
CA VAL A 319 2.46 -8.44 -3.72
C VAL A 319 3.72 -7.85 -4.33
N LEU A 320 3.93 -6.55 -4.12
CA LEU A 320 5.13 -5.82 -4.53
C LEU A 320 6.13 -5.82 -3.38
N TYR A 321 7.26 -6.50 -3.53
CA TYR A 321 8.41 -6.42 -2.61
C TYR A 321 9.44 -5.42 -3.14
N ILE A 322 9.84 -4.46 -2.30
CA ILE A 322 10.95 -3.53 -2.56
C ILE A 322 11.94 -3.60 -1.40
N SER A 323 13.23 -3.81 -1.68
CA SER A 323 14.29 -3.95 -0.66
C SER A 323 15.47 -3.02 -0.91
N LEU A 324 15.94 -2.30 0.12
CA LEU A 324 17.11 -1.40 0.06
C LEU A 324 18.21 -1.86 1.03
N HIS A 325 19.05 -2.79 0.58
CA HIS A 325 19.99 -3.52 1.42
C HIS A 325 21.43 -3.44 0.93
N VAL A 326 22.40 -3.67 1.82
CA VAL A 326 23.82 -3.82 1.45
C VAL A 326 24.03 -5.17 0.78
N PHE A 327 24.70 -5.16 -0.38
CA PHE A 327 24.88 -6.36 -1.21
C PHE A 327 26.35 -6.68 -1.49
N GLN A 328 27.14 -5.65 -1.82
CA GLN A 328 28.58 -5.78 -2.15
C GLN A 328 28.89 -6.86 -3.22
N GLY A 329 27.97 -7.10 -4.16
CA GLY A 329 28.11 -8.17 -5.18
C GLY A 329 27.89 -9.58 -4.64
N GLY A 330 26.97 -9.75 -3.67
CA GLY A 330 26.68 -11.03 -3.01
C GLY A 330 27.66 -11.41 -1.90
N ASN A 331 28.51 -10.47 -1.46
CA ASN A 331 29.51 -10.69 -0.41
C ASN A 331 29.04 -10.26 0.99
N PHE A 332 27.96 -9.47 1.10
CA PHE A 332 27.29 -9.18 2.37
C PHE A 332 26.17 -10.18 2.65
N TYR A 333 25.85 -10.41 3.93
CA TYR A 333 24.80 -11.34 4.38
C TYR A 333 23.41 -10.96 3.80
N PRO A 334 22.58 -11.89 3.31
CA PRO A 334 22.68 -13.37 3.39
C PRO A 334 23.51 -14.06 2.28
N ASN A 335 24.33 -13.29 1.56
CA ASN A 335 25.21 -13.73 0.48
C ASN A 335 24.53 -14.29 -0.78
N GLY A 336 25.33 -14.42 -1.85
CA GLY A 336 24.88 -14.96 -3.13
C GLY A 336 24.11 -13.95 -3.99
N PRO A 337 23.49 -14.41 -5.10
CA PRO A 337 22.93 -13.52 -6.13
C PRO A 337 21.46 -13.14 -5.92
N ALA A 338 20.83 -13.53 -4.81
CA ALA A 338 19.39 -13.38 -4.61
C ALA A 338 18.93 -11.93 -4.41
N GLY A 339 19.75 -11.10 -3.77
CA GLY A 339 19.52 -9.66 -3.57
C GLY A 339 19.92 -8.78 -4.76
N ASP A 340 20.41 -9.35 -5.87
CA ASP A 340 20.88 -8.53 -7.00
C ASP A 340 19.71 -7.87 -7.78
N TRP A 341 19.99 -6.78 -8.48
CA TRP A 341 18.99 -5.89 -9.10
C TRP A 341 18.26 -6.52 -10.31
N ASP A 342 18.79 -7.61 -10.88
CA ASP A 342 18.19 -8.37 -11.98
C ASP A 342 17.13 -9.38 -11.50
N LYS A 343 16.94 -9.54 -10.19
CA LYS A 343 15.97 -10.48 -9.59
C LYS A 343 14.58 -9.83 -9.51
N CYS A 344 13.93 -9.72 -10.67
CA CYS A 344 12.68 -8.98 -10.84
C CYS A 344 11.39 -9.80 -10.64
N GLY A 345 11.45 -10.98 -9.99
CA GLY A 345 10.32 -11.92 -9.89
C GLY A 345 10.24 -12.91 -11.06
N GLU A 346 9.35 -13.89 -10.96
CA GLU A 346 9.09 -14.89 -12.00
C GLU A 346 7.59 -15.11 -12.26
N GLY A 347 7.24 -15.97 -13.23
CA GLY A 347 5.84 -16.33 -13.50
C GLY A 347 4.94 -15.13 -13.79
N LEU A 348 4.02 -14.84 -12.86
CA LEU A 348 3.13 -13.68 -12.90
C LEU A 348 3.63 -12.49 -12.04
N GLY A 349 4.56 -12.74 -11.12
CA GLY A 349 5.24 -11.75 -10.27
C GLY A 349 6.38 -10.98 -10.94
N ILE A 350 6.60 -11.18 -12.25
CA ILE A 350 7.60 -10.43 -13.02
C ILE A 350 7.28 -8.92 -12.95
N GLY A 351 8.22 -8.13 -12.44
CA GLY A 351 8.05 -6.70 -12.17
C GLY A 351 7.43 -6.40 -10.79
N ARG A 352 7.34 -7.39 -9.89
CA ARG A 352 6.83 -7.22 -8.52
C ARG A 352 7.87 -7.51 -7.43
N ASN A 353 9.09 -7.86 -7.82
CA ASN A 353 10.26 -7.85 -6.93
C ASN A 353 11.24 -6.76 -7.38
N VAL A 354 11.69 -5.90 -6.46
CA VAL A 354 12.58 -4.77 -6.75
C VAL A 354 13.69 -4.70 -5.69
N ASN A 355 14.87 -5.19 -6.04
CA ASN A 355 16.05 -5.04 -5.20
C ASN A 355 16.82 -3.76 -5.57
N ILE A 356 17.23 -3.00 -4.55
CA ILE A 356 18.13 -1.85 -4.64
C ILE A 356 19.43 -2.21 -3.88
N PRO A 357 20.31 -3.02 -4.49
CA PRO A 357 21.52 -3.53 -3.83
C PRO A 357 22.61 -2.45 -3.72
N TRP A 358 22.95 -2.03 -2.49
CA TRP A 358 24.05 -1.11 -2.28
C TRP A 358 25.41 -1.80 -2.53
N PRO A 359 26.30 -1.23 -3.36
CA PRO A 359 27.61 -1.81 -3.67
C PRO A 359 28.61 -1.73 -2.51
N SER A 360 28.31 -0.94 -1.47
CA SER A 360 29.11 -0.78 -0.25
C SER A 360 28.22 -0.43 0.94
N GLN A 361 28.76 -0.54 2.15
CA GLN A 361 28.23 0.14 3.34
C GLN A 361 28.45 1.67 3.26
N GLY A 362 27.92 2.41 4.23
CA GLY A 362 28.14 3.86 4.37
C GLY A 362 27.21 4.74 3.51
N MET A 363 26.08 4.19 3.04
CA MET A 363 25.02 4.98 2.40
C MET A 363 24.25 5.77 3.47
N GLY A 364 23.91 7.04 3.19
CA GLY A 364 23.22 7.90 4.16
C GLY A 364 21.85 8.39 3.70
N ASP A 365 21.27 9.32 4.47
CA ASP A 365 19.98 9.99 4.21
C ASP A 365 19.79 10.36 2.73
N GLY A 366 20.82 10.94 2.11
CA GLY A 366 20.76 11.43 0.75
C GLY A 366 20.60 10.31 -0.29
N ASP A 367 21.07 9.10 -0.01
CA ASP A 367 21.12 8.00 -0.96
C ASP A 367 19.86 7.13 -0.83
N TYR A 368 19.41 6.89 0.40
CA TYR A 368 18.05 6.41 0.67
C TYR A 368 17.00 7.37 0.08
N MET A 369 17.11 8.69 0.30
CA MET A 369 16.19 9.68 -0.30
C MET A 369 16.19 9.63 -1.83
N TYR A 370 17.35 9.43 -2.46
CA TYR A 370 17.45 9.31 -3.91
C TYR A 370 16.79 8.02 -4.43
N ALA A 371 17.05 6.88 -3.81
CA ALA A 371 16.37 5.62 -4.15
C ALA A 371 14.85 5.72 -3.92
N PHE A 372 14.40 6.40 -2.86
CA PHE A 372 12.98 6.65 -2.63
C PHE A 372 12.35 7.54 -3.70
N GLN A 373 13.01 8.65 -4.08
CA GLN A 373 12.50 9.60 -5.07
C GLN A 373 12.45 8.99 -6.50
N GLU A 374 13.51 8.29 -6.91
CA GLU A 374 13.66 7.83 -8.30
C GLU A 374 13.15 6.39 -8.54
N VAL A 375 13.02 5.56 -7.50
CA VAL A 375 12.66 4.12 -7.64
C VAL A 375 11.46 3.72 -6.79
N VAL A 376 11.54 3.87 -5.45
CA VAL A 376 10.48 3.34 -4.55
C VAL A 376 9.14 4.04 -4.78
N MET A 377 9.13 5.38 -4.75
CA MET A 377 7.89 6.16 -4.83
C MET A 377 7.22 6.12 -6.21
N PRO A 378 7.93 6.12 -7.36
CA PRO A 378 7.32 5.88 -8.67
C PRO A 378 6.66 4.50 -8.78
N ILE A 379 7.37 3.43 -8.41
CA ILE A 379 6.85 2.05 -8.51
C ILE A 379 5.67 1.84 -7.54
N ALA A 380 5.73 2.40 -6.33
CA ALA A 380 4.62 2.40 -5.38
C ALA A 380 3.36 3.11 -5.92
N GLN A 381 3.53 4.19 -6.70
CA GLN A 381 2.42 4.91 -7.32
C GLN A 381 1.83 4.18 -8.54
N GLU A 382 2.66 3.48 -9.33
CA GLU A 382 2.19 2.64 -10.45
C GLU A 382 1.45 1.38 -9.96
N PHE A 383 1.92 0.77 -8.88
CA PHE A 383 1.28 -0.39 -8.27
C PHE A 383 -0.02 -0.06 -7.52
N ASP A 384 -0.11 1.16 -6.95
CA ASP A 384 -1.29 1.67 -6.23
C ASP A 384 -1.79 0.70 -5.13
N PRO A 385 -0.98 0.39 -4.10
CA PRO A 385 -1.30 -0.62 -3.10
C PRO A 385 -2.51 -0.22 -2.24
N ASP A 386 -3.42 -1.16 -1.98
CA ASP A 386 -4.63 -0.94 -1.17
C ASP A 386 -4.31 -0.48 0.27
N LEU A 387 -3.08 -0.74 0.72
CA LEU A 387 -2.58 -0.51 2.08
C LEU A 387 -1.64 0.72 2.23
N VAL A 388 -1.25 1.43 1.15
CA VAL A 388 -0.37 2.63 1.24
C VAL A 388 -0.94 3.79 0.39
N ILE A 389 -1.49 4.81 1.07
CA ILE A 389 -2.53 5.69 0.52
C ILE A 389 -2.04 7.07 0.08
N ASN A 390 -2.48 7.51 -1.11
CA ASN A 390 -2.80 8.89 -1.54
C ASN A 390 -2.56 10.06 -0.53
N ILE A 391 -1.31 10.52 -0.36
CA ILE A 391 -0.97 11.60 0.59
C ILE A 391 -1.41 13.01 0.11
N LEU A 392 -1.25 13.32 -1.18
CA LEU A 392 -1.30 14.71 -1.69
C LEU A 392 -2.70 15.36 -1.62
N ARG A 393 -3.77 14.69 -2.08
CA ARG A 393 -5.13 15.25 -1.99
C ARG A 393 -5.60 15.37 -0.53
N ILE A 394 -5.13 14.51 0.38
CA ILE A 394 -5.43 14.63 1.82
C ILE A 394 -4.84 15.93 2.38
N PHE A 395 -3.59 16.28 2.04
CA PHE A 395 -2.99 17.55 2.43
C PHE A 395 -3.77 18.77 1.86
N GLN A 396 -4.11 18.74 0.57
CA GLN A 396 -4.87 19.83 -0.06
C GLN A 396 -6.27 20.00 0.55
N SER A 397 -6.98 18.89 0.79
CA SER A 397 -8.31 18.87 1.42
C SER A 397 -8.29 19.47 2.82
N ASN A 398 -7.31 19.10 3.65
CA ASN A 398 -7.14 19.68 4.99
C ASN A 398 -6.93 21.22 4.92
N GLN A 399 -6.09 21.70 4.01
CA GLN A 399 -5.85 23.13 3.82
C GLN A 399 -7.10 23.91 3.36
N LEU A 400 -7.92 23.34 2.47
CA LEU A 400 -9.17 23.95 2.00
C LEU A 400 -10.28 23.91 3.08
N PHE A 401 -10.32 22.85 3.91
CA PHE A 401 -11.17 22.81 5.09
C PHE A 401 -10.74 23.85 6.15
N GLU A 402 -9.44 24.03 6.39
CA GLU A 402 -8.92 25.04 7.31
C GLU A 402 -9.27 26.46 6.85
N SER A 403 -8.95 26.84 5.61
CA SER A 403 -9.13 28.20 5.11
C SER A 403 -10.58 28.55 4.79
N CYS A 404 -11.32 27.62 4.20
CA CYS A 404 -12.59 27.90 3.51
C CYS A 404 -13.73 26.96 3.92
N LYS A 405 -13.47 26.01 4.84
CA LYS A 405 -14.45 25.04 5.38
C LYS A 405 -15.10 24.15 4.31
N LEU A 406 -14.37 23.90 3.21
CA LEU A 406 -14.79 22.95 2.19
C LEU A 406 -14.84 21.52 2.78
N THR A 407 -15.93 20.81 2.54
CA THR A 407 -16.17 19.44 3.00
C THR A 407 -16.40 18.50 1.81
N PRO A 408 -16.04 17.20 1.90
CA PRO A 408 -16.29 16.25 0.81
C PRO A 408 -17.76 16.13 0.41
N LEU A 409 -18.02 16.04 -0.90
CA LEU A 409 -19.30 15.56 -1.43
C LEU A 409 -19.22 14.06 -1.72
N TYR A 410 -20.32 13.35 -1.47
CA TYR A 410 -20.40 11.90 -1.70
C TYR A 410 -20.86 11.61 -3.14
N VAL A 411 -20.09 10.78 -3.86
CA VAL A 411 -20.41 10.35 -5.23
C VAL A 411 -20.88 8.90 -5.20
N TYR A 412 -22.21 8.70 -5.19
CA TYR A 412 -22.81 7.37 -5.10
C TYR A 412 -23.02 6.77 -6.50
N ARG A 413 -21.96 6.20 -7.09
CA ARG A 413 -22.00 5.41 -8.34
C ARG A 413 -20.99 4.26 -8.30
N THR A 414 -21.47 3.03 -8.55
CA THR A 414 -20.66 1.80 -8.49
C THR A 414 -19.42 1.83 -9.39
N GLY A 415 -19.51 2.39 -10.60
CA GLY A 415 -18.38 2.50 -11.55
C GLY A 415 -17.49 3.74 -11.42
N ILE A 416 -17.75 4.64 -10.45
CA ILE A 416 -16.96 5.89 -10.24
C ILE A 416 -16.41 5.98 -8.81
N SER A 417 -16.94 5.18 -7.88
CA SER A 417 -16.75 5.33 -6.43
C SER A 417 -15.31 5.27 -5.93
N GLN A 418 -14.44 4.43 -6.50
CA GLN A 418 -13.12 4.16 -5.92
C GLN A 418 -12.13 5.30 -6.21
N SER A 419 -11.83 5.60 -7.47
CA SER A 419 -10.83 6.63 -7.84
C SER A 419 -11.24 8.06 -7.43
N PHE A 420 -12.54 8.31 -7.25
CA PHE A 420 -13.10 9.62 -6.92
C PHE A 420 -13.51 9.82 -5.45
N GLU A 421 -13.29 8.85 -4.55
CA GLU A 421 -13.56 9.04 -3.12
C GLU A 421 -12.71 10.21 -2.58
N LYS A 422 -13.35 11.19 -1.92
CA LYS A 422 -12.72 12.41 -1.38
C LYS A 422 -12.09 13.35 -2.45
N GLN A 423 -12.28 13.09 -3.74
CA GLN A 423 -11.79 13.98 -4.82
C GLN A 423 -12.69 15.20 -5.05
N VAL A 424 -13.96 15.17 -4.62
CA VAL A 424 -14.91 16.30 -4.71
C VAL A 424 -15.08 16.95 -3.33
N LEU A 425 -14.91 18.27 -3.26
CA LEU A 425 -15.12 19.10 -2.06
C LEU A 425 -16.12 20.24 -2.36
N ALA A 426 -16.86 20.75 -1.37
CA ALA A 426 -17.77 21.88 -1.55
C ALA A 426 -17.87 22.78 -0.30
N SER A 427 -18.10 24.08 -0.48
CA SER A 427 -18.21 25.05 0.61
C SER A 427 -19.60 25.03 1.28
N PRO A 428 -19.74 25.36 2.59
CA PRO A 428 -21.00 25.20 3.34
C PRO A 428 -22.20 26.07 2.89
N ASN A 429 -22.02 26.86 1.85
CA ASN A 429 -23.01 27.74 1.21
C ASN A 429 -23.39 27.29 -0.22
N TYR A 430 -22.83 26.21 -0.77
CA TYR A 430 -23.00 25.82 -2.18
C TYR A 430 -24.46 25.64 -2.64
N THR A 431 -25.35 25.25 -1.72
CA THR A 431 -26.79 25.04 -1.97
C THR A 431 -27.65 26.32 -1.94
N LYS A 432 -27.09 27.46 -1.50
CA LYS A 432 -27.83 28.69 -1.22
C LYS A 432 -28.00 29.55 -2.48
N ALA A 433 -28.91 30.53 -2.40
CA ALA A 433 -29.07 31.57 -3.43
C ALA A 433 -27.90 32.58 -3.42
N VAL A 434 -26.78 32.13 -3.96
CA VAL A 434 -25.55 32.88 -4.23
C VAL A 434 -24.97 32.44 -5.59
N PRO A 435 -24.03 33.19 -6.19
CA PRO A 435 -23.26 32.69 -7.32
C PRO A 435 -22.48 31.42 -6.92
N LEU A 436 -22.48 30.41 -7.78
CA LEU A 436 -21.80 29.13 -7.59
C LEU A 436 -20.70 28.95 -8.63
N VAL A 437 -19.48 28.67 -8.17
CA VAL A 437 -18.35 28.33 -9.06
C VAL A 437 -18.04 26.85 -8.94
N VAL A 438 -18.01 26.15 -10.07
CA VAL A 438 -17.67 24.71 -10.14
C VAL A 438 -16.33 24.58 -10.86
N ILE A 439 -15.33 24.13 -10.11
CA ILE A 439 -13.95 24.01 -10.55
C ILE A 439 -13.65 22.55 -10.85
N PHE A 440 -13.24 22.25 -12.07
CA PHE A 440 -12.63 20.97 -12.43
C PHE A 440 -11.16 21.21 -12.70
N HIS A 441 -10.28 20.41 -12.07
CA HIS A 441 -8.85 20.64 -12.16
C HIS A 441 -8.02 19.36 -12.18
N ASP A 442 -6.88 19.42 -12.84
CA ASP A 442 -5.83 18.41 -12.73
C ASP A 442 -5.09 18.54 -11.37
N PRO A 443 -4.42 17.49 -10.85
CA PRO A 443 -3.76 17.55 -9.55
C PRO A 443 -2.64 18.59 -9.53
N PRO A 444 -2.41 19.32 -8.42
CA PRO A 444 -1.39 20.37 -8.34
C PRO A 444 0.00 19.88 -8.77
N GLU A 445 0.68 20.67 -9.61
CA GLU A 445 2.03 20.33 -10.03
C GLU A 445 3.02 20.49 -8.87
N ILE A 446 3.87 19.48 -8.68
CA ILE A 446 5.05 19.59 -7.82
C ILE A 446 6.19 20.01 -8.72
N MET A 447 6.64 21.26 -8.57
CA MET A 447 7.81 21.79 -9.25
C MET A 447 9.00 21.82 -8.29
N GLY A 448 10.20 21.98 -8.82
CA GLY A 448 11.37 22.25 -8.01
C GLY A 448 12.61 22.49 -8.85
N GLN A 449 13.64 23.03 -8.21
CA GLN A 449 14.96 23.17 -8.81
C GLN A 449 15.87 22.07 -8.26
N ALA A 450 16.10 21.04 -9.07
CA ALA A 450 17.08 20.00 -8.79
C ALA A 450 18.46 20.62 -8.54
N HIS A 451 19.15 20.16 -7.49
CA HIS A 451 20.46 20.71 -7.11
C HIS A 451 21.49 20.45 -8.25
N PRO A 452 22.15 21.49 -8.80
CA PRO A 452 22.74 21.45 -10.14
C PRO A 452 23.97 20.53 -10.32
N VAL A 453 24.46 19.90 -9.24
CA VAL A 453 25.59 18.95 -9.28
C VAL A 453 25.13 17.51 -8.97
N THR A 454 24.02 17.33 -8.25
CA THR A 454 23.54 16.01 -7.78
C THR A 454 22.21 15.60 -8.38
N ASN A 455 21.52 16.51 -9.06
CA ASN A 455 20.16 16.40 -9.61
C ASN A 455 19.07 16.04 -8.56
N LYS A 456 19.39 16.02 -7.26
CA LYS A 456 18.44 15.68 -6.19
C LYS A 456 17.43 16.82 -5.96
N MET A 457 16.16 16.45 -5.74
CA MET A 457 15.06 17.38 -5.49
C MET A 457 14.89 17.57 -3.97
N GLU A 458 15.63 18.52 -3.42
CA GLU A 458 15.62 18.82 -1.98
C GLU A 458 14.33 19.54 -1.58
N ALA A 459 13.70 19.17 -0.47
CA ALA A 459 12.37 19.67 -0.08
C ALA A 459 12.26 21.21 0.09
N HIS A 460 13.37 21.91 0.29
CA HIS A 460 13.40 23.38 0.34
C HIS A 460 13.52 24.05 -1.05
N ASN A 461 13.93 23.29 -2.06
CA ASN A 461 14.00 23.64 -3.47
C ASN A 461 12.81 23.07 -4.27
N VAL A 462 11.83 22.47 -3.60
CA VAL A 462 10.59 21.93 -4.16
C VAL A 462 9.40 22.80 -3.71
N TRP A 463 8.51 23.13 -4.64
CA TRP A 463 7.30 23.91 -4.37
C TRP A 463 6.08 23.35 -5.14
N MET A 464 4.97 23.18 -4.41
CA MET A 464 3.69 22.79 -5.02
C MET A 464 3.02 24.02 -5.64
N ALA A 465 2.83 24.01 -6.96
CA ALA A 465 2.23 25.08 -7.74
C ALA A 465 0.68 25.01 -7.74
N ASP A 466 0.06 25.05 -6.56
CA ASP A 466 -1.40 25.17 -6.43
C ASP A 466 -1.85 26.62 -6.71
N SER A 467 -2.12 26.90 -7.98
CA SER A 467 -2.68 28.17 -8.44
C SER A 467 -4.16 28.36 -8.05
N LEU A 468 -4.89 27.27 -7.78
CA LEU A 468 -6.32 27.28 -7.50
C LEU A 468 -6.66 27.71 -6.08
N LYS A 469 -5.77 27.44 -5.11
CA LYS A 469 -5.89 27.95 -3.72
C LYS A 469 -6.18 29.45 -3.64
N GLY A 470 -5.60 30.24 -4.56
CA GLY A 470 -5.88 31.68 -4.69
C GLY A 470 -7.30 31.99 -5.17
N TYR A 471 -7.78 31.29 -6.20
CA TYR A 471 -9.13 31.43 -6.74
C TYR A 471 -10.19 30.96 -5.74
N ILE A 472 -10.04 29.75 -5.17
CA ILE A 472 -10.97 29.20 -4.17
C ILE A 472 -11.10 30.15 -2.98
N LYS A 473 -9.99 30.68 -2.45
CA LYS A 473 -10.03 31.68 -1.40
C LYS A 473 -10.77 32.95 -1.83
N TRP A 474 -10.51 33.49 -3.02
CA TRP A 474 -11.22 34.67 -3.52
C TRP A 474 -12.74 34.42 -3.66
N ILE A 475 -13.15 33.25 -4.15
CA ILE A 475 -14.57 32.86 -4.28
C ILE A 475 -15.24 32.83 -2.90
N CYS A 476 -14.61 32.18 -1.91
CA CYS A 476 -15.12 32.14 -0.53
C CYS A 476 -15.11 33.51 0.16
N ASP A 477 -14.08 34.34 -0.04
CA ASP A 477 -14.00 35.71 0.48
C ASP A 477 -15.08 36.64 -0.14
N LYS A 478 -15.64 36.27 -1.30
CA LYS A 478 -16.81 36.93 -1.92
C LYS A 478 -18.15 36.40 -1.41
N GLY A 479 -18.16 35.34 -0.58
CA GLY A 479 -19.38 34.69 -0.10
C GLY A 479 -20.09 33.83 -1.13
N TYR A 480 -19.46 33.55 -2.27
CA TYR A 480 -19.96 32.68 -3.33
C TYR A 480 -19.85 31.21 -2.90
N GLY A 481 -20.66 30.34 -3.49
CA GLY A 481 -20.52 28.89 -3.37
C GLY A 481 -19.35 28.39 -4.23
N VAL A 482 -18.66 27.35 -3.78
CA VAL A 482 -17.68 26.63 -4.60
C VAL A 482 -17.86 25.11 -4.47
N ILE A 483 -17.72 24.43 -5.60
CA ILE A 483 -17.48 22.98 -5.70
C ILE A 483 -16.13 22.81 -6.37
N ASP A 484 -15.25 22.02 -5.77
CA ASP A 484 -13.86 21.77 -6.17
C ASP A 484 -13.70 20.28 -6.52
N VAL A 485 -13.34 20.00 -7.77
CA VAL A 485 -13.28 18.66 -8.35
C VAL A 485 -11.87 18.40 -8.87
N ASN A 486 -11.09 17.63 -8.11
CA ASN A 486 -9.80 17.12 -8.56
C ASN A 486 -10.01 15.89 -9.46
N ILE A 487 -9.43 15.90 -10.66
CA ILE A 487 -9.49 14.80 -11.63
C ILE A 487 -8.14 14.08 -11.64
N PRO A 488 -8.02 12.85 -11.07
CA PRO A 488 -6.80 12.05 -11.12
C PRO A 488 -6.22 11.93 -12.53
N LYS A 489 -4.89 11.73 -12.64
CA LYS A 489 -4.20 11.57 -13.94
C LYS A 489 -4.47 10.21 -14.61
N HIS A 490 -4.82 9.20 -13.80
CA HIS A 490 -5.21 7.86 -14.23
C HIS A 490 -6.55 7.53 -13.53
N ILE A 491 -7.49 6.91 -14.24
CA ILE A 491 -8.80 6.55 -13.67
C ILE A 491 -8.94 5.03 -13.68
N THR A 492 -9.22 4.45 -12.51
CA THR A 492 -9.28 3.00 -12.34
C THR A 492 -10.52 2.44 -13.06
N ARG A 493 -10.32 1.89 -14.26
CA ARG A 493 -11.26 1.01 -14.96
C ARG A 493 -10.82 -0.45 -14.81
N GLU A 494 -11.71 -1.40 -15.14
CA GLU A 494 -11.44 -2.84 -14.99
C GLU A 494 -10.29 -3.31 -15.91
N GLU A 495 -9.25 -3.88 -15.29
CA GLU A 495 -8.18 -4.69 -15.90
C GLU A 495 -7.47 -4.16 -17.18
N SER A 496 -6.77 -3.00 -17.09
CA SER A 496 -5.62 -2.75 -17.99
C SER A 496 -4.33 -3.32 -17.37
N PHE A 497 -3.67 -4.24 -18.09
CA PHE A 497 -2.48 -4.96 -17.62
C PHE A 497 -1.19 -4.41 -18.23
N GLY A 498 -0.32 -3.83 -17.39
CA GLY A 498 1.14 -3.91 -17.52
C GLY A 498 1.76 -3.27 -18.77
N ARG A 499 1.41 -2.01 -19.08
CA ARG A 499 2.12 -1.18 -20.06
C ARG A 499 2.24 0.26 -19.57
N TYR A 500 3.24 0.97 -20.08
CA TYR A 500 3.20 2.42 -20.13
C TYR A 500 2.03 2.85 -21.03
N GLU A 501 0.93 3.22 -20.41
CA GLU A 501 -0.19 3.93 -21.03
C GLU A 501 0.09 5.45 -20.92
N GLY A 502 -0.55 6.26 -21.76
CA GLY A 502 -0.31 7.71 -21.80
C GLY A 502 -1.01 8.46 -20.66
N GLU A 503 -1.41 9.71 -20.94
CA GLU A 503 -2.65 10.15 -20.28
C GLU A 503 -3.77 9.23 -20.76
N ASP A 504 -4.58 8.76 -19.81
CA ASP A 504 -5.69 7.86 -20.01
C ASP A 504 -6.68 8.44 -21.05
N ASP A 505 -6.83 7.80 -22.21
CA ASP A 505 -7.68 8.25 -23.32
C ASP A 505 -9.16 8.38 -22.90
N ASP A 506 -9.59 7.67 -21.85
CA ASP A 506 -10.94 7.71 -21.27
C ASP A 506 -11.09 8.74 -20.14
N ARG A 507 -10.01 9.44 -19.76
CA ARG A 507 -10.01 10.52 -18.74
C ARG A 507 -11.06 11.60 -19.02
N PRO A 508 -11.28 12.06 -20.27
CA PRO A 508 -12.38 12.98 -20.58
C PRO A 508 -13.77 12.37 -20.36
N THR A 509 -13.96 11.09 -20.73
CA THR A 509 -15.22 10.34 -20.61
C THR A 509 -15.67 10.25 -19.15
N ALA A 510 -14.78 9.79 -18.26
CA ALA A 510 -15.09 9.67 -16.84
C ALA A 510 -15.23 11.05 -16.14
N THR A 511 -14.52 12.07 -16.63
CA THR A 511 -14.72 13.46 -16.16
C THR A 511 -16.11 13.98 -16.56
N GLU A 512 -16.59 13.70 -17.78
CA GLU A 512 -17.94 14.03 -18.23
C GLU A 512 -19.01 13.30 -17.40
N GLU A 513 -18.83 12.00 -17.13
CA GLU A 513 -19.75 11.24 -16.27
C GLU A 513 -19.84 11.79 -14.85
N LEU A 514 -18.70 12.14 -14.24
CA LEU A 514 -18.65 12.78 -12.93
C LEU A 514 -19.31 14.16 -12.97
N ALA A 515 -19.02 14.97 -13.99
CA ALA A 515 -19.60 16.30 -14.14
C ALA A 515 -21.12 16.25 -14.31
N ALA A 516 -21.64 15.27 -15.07
CA ALA A 516 -23.07 15.02 -15.20
C ALA A 516 -23.71 14.54 -13.89
N TYR A 517 -23.02 13.67 -13.13
CA TYR A 517 -23.49 13.27 -11.80
C TYR A 517 -23.54 14.45 -10.83
N LEU A 518 -22.50 15.29 -10.79
CA LEU A 518 -22.47 16.50 -9.96
C LEU A 518 -23.55 17.51 -10.40
N TRP A 519 -23.84 17.64 -11.70
CA TRP A 519 -24.96 18.44 -12.14
C TRP A 519 -26.29 17.92 -11.58
N ASP A 520 -26.62 16.68 -11.92
CA ASP A 520 -27.94 16.09 -11.70
C ASP A 520 -28.29 15.90 -10.21
N ASN A 521 -27.28 15.85 -9.33
CA ASN A 521 -27.46 15.63 -7.88
C ASN A 521 -27.09 16.85 -7.01
N TYR A 522 -26.20 17.74 -7.45
CA TYR A 522 -25.60 18.78 -6.60
C TYR A 522 -25.57 20.19 -7.20
N ILE A 523 -26.00 20.42 -8.45
CA ILE A 523 -26.03 21.76 -9.07
C ILE A 523 -27.46 22.12 -9.49
N ASP A 524 -28.16 21.26 -10.23
CA ASP A 524 -29.56 21.50 -10.68
C ASP A 524 -30.53 21.69 -9.51
N ALA A 525 -30.26 21.01 -8.40
CA ALA A 525 -31.04 21.05 -7.17
C ALA A 525 -30.79 22.30 -6.29
N ASN A 526 -29.80 23.12 -6.63
CA ASN A 526 -29.42 24.29 -5.82
C ASN A 526 -30.17 25.56 -6.24
N GLN A 527 -30.25 26.53 -5.33
CA GLN A 527 -30.88 27.82 -5.59
C GLN A 527 -29.93 28.86 -6.19
N ALA A 528 -28.80 28.43 -6.78
CA ALA A 528 -27.72 29.29 -7.23
C ALA A 528 -28.20 30.36 -8.23
N THR A 529 -27.76 31.62 -8.03
CA THR A 529 -28.22 32.76 -8.85
C THR A 529 -27.55 32.79 -10.22
N GLU A 530 -26.28 32.42 -10.26
CA GLU A 530 -25.47 32.24 -11.47
C GLU A 530 -24.54 31.03 -11.25
N ILE A 531 -24.28 30.26 -12.30
CA ILE A 531 -23.36 29.11 -12.27
C ILE A 531 -22.19 29.39 -13.21
N PHE A 532 -20.98 29.32 -12.68
CA PHE A 532 -19.73 29.51 -13.42
C PHE A 532 -18.93 28.21 -13.41
N PHE A 533 -18.39 27.81 -14.56
CA PHE A 533 -17.46 26.70 -14.68
C PHE A 533 -16.03 27.20 -14.88
N LEU A 534 -15.08 26.52 -14.24
CA LEU A 534 -13.64 26.74 -14.41
C LEU A 534 -12.97 25.37 -14.62
N GLY A 535 -12.43 25.13 -15.82
CA GLY A 535 -11.60 23.95 -16.10
C GLY A 535 -10.11 24.32 -16.08
N VAL A 536 -9.26 23.51 -15.45
CA VAL A 536 -7.80 23.75 -15.35
C VAL A 536 -7.02 22.48 -15.68
N GLY A 537 -6.13 22.55 -16.66
CA GLY A 537 -5.51 21.36 -17.24
C GLY A 537 -6.48 20.58 -18.13
N ASN A 538 -6.21 19.30 -18.35
CA ASN A 538 -6.95 18.48 -19.30
C ASN A 538 -8.36 18.09 -18.80
N SER A 539 -8.63 18.19 -17.50
CA SER A 539 -9.98 18.15 -16.90
C SER A 539 -11.01 19.10 -17.57
N PHE A 540 -10.55 20.17 -18.21
CA PHE A 540 -11.40 21.08 -19.01
C PHE A 540 -12.22 20.34 -20.09
N HIS A 541 -11.71 19.24 -20.65
CA HIS A 541 -12.41 18.51 -21.71
C HIS A 541 -13.76 17.93 -21.25
N GLY A 542 -13.85 17.39 -20.03
CA GLY A 542 -15.12 16.90 -19.48
C GLY A 542 -16.14 18.01 -19.23
N VAL A 543 -15.68 19.21 -18.87
CA VAL A 543 -16.54 20.42 -18.72
C VAL A 543 -17.08 20.87 -20.07
N VAL A 544 -16.26 20.84 -21.13
CA VAL A 544 -16.68 21.15 -22.49
C VAL A 544 -17.71 20.14 -22.98
N ASN A 545 -17.47 18.84 -22.80
CA ASN A 545 -18.42 17.81 -23.21
C ASN A 545 -19.77 17.95 -22.49
N LEU A 546 -19.78 18.20 -21.17
CA LEU A 546 -21.00 18.45 -20.39
C LEU A 546 -21.87 19.53 -21.04
N LEU A 547 -21.25 20.64 -21.46
CA LEU A 547 -21.93 21.79 -22.06
C LEU A 547 -22.34 21.58 -23.53
N ILE A 548 -21.71 20.65 -24.25
CA ILE A 548 -22.04 20.29 -25.64
C ILE A 548 -23.12 19.21 -25.70
N ASN A 549 -22.92 18.09 -24.99
CA ASN A 549 -23.72 16.87 -25.14
C ASN A 549 -25.09 16.99 -24.47
N ARG A 550 -25.25 17.85 -23.47
CA ARG A 550 -26.53 18.10 -22.78
C ARG A 550 -27.01 19.54 -23.00
N GLY A 551 -27.67 19.77 -24.14
CA GLY A 551 -28.33 21.04 -24.49
C GLY A 551 -29.46 21.53 -23.54
N ALA A 552 -29.71 20.81 -22.44
CA ALA A 552 -30.63 21.20 -21.37
C ALA A 552 -30.04 22.26 -20.42
N TYR A 553 -28.71 22.43 -20.36
CA TYR A 553 -28.03 23.31 -19.41
C TYR A 553 -28.01 24.80 -19.80
N ARG A 554 -29.03 25.25 -20.54
CA ARG A 554 -29.31 26.68 -20.69
C ARG A 554 -30.17 27.14 -19.51
N PRO A 555 -29.91 28.31 -18.92
CA PRO A 555 -30.79 28.85 -17.86
C PRO A 555 -32.22 29.05 -18.38
N ARG A 556 -33.18 28.99 -17.46
CA ARG A 556 -34.59 29.33 -17.70
C ARG A 556 -34.80 30.85 -17.80
#